data_AF-A0A1W2B5P7-F1
#
_entry.id   AF-A0A1W2B5P7-F1
#
_cell.length_a   1.000
_cell.length_b   1.000
_cell.length_c   1.000
_cell.angle_alpha   90.00
_cell.angle_beta   90.00
_cell.angle_gamma   90.00
#
_symmetry.space_group_name_H-M   'P 1'
#
loop_
_entity.id
_entity.type
_entity.pdbx_description
1 polymer ?
#
loop_
_entity_poly.entity_id
_entity_poly.type
_entity_poly.pdbx_seq_one_letter_code
_entity_poly.pdbx_strand_id
1 'polypeptide(L)'
;MKELDLTKEYVCNSCGAPLKVDEEHQVLICKYCGVTHDYAYFMQNDSIFIGYSFLEARNFTSATKTFSFILKRDPHNALALRGMLFAALKIRRLRELDVTRVETDPNKLRAIRQCIKRAQEKDKGYFNSFQEIFEISDRLKDLKIMISDLRQRDTTHMEYTYGTKEENKLVMFEEKFPDTLRWLFFSVNGKLSIFGKLVAFVDIVCGCGLLWLLFDSSNWGTEKMGACPWLLAIMFVLSYLIPRIIWLIRGIKRRSIKRKILKSARLVEDKDVRSKIAMFREEFDLLSDRLKEISIDLNAKDLDYKARQGN
;
A
#
# COMPACT_ATOMS: atom_id res chain seq x y z
N MET A 1 -9.00 32.97 37.89
CA MET A 1 -8.97 34.18 37.04
C MET A 1 -7.52 34.64 36.98
N LYS A 2 -6.96 34.99 35.82
CA LYS A 2 -5.64 35.65 35.81
C LYS A 2 -5.85 37.03 36.43
N GLU A 3 -5.07 37.37 37.45
CA GLU A 3 -5.00 38.72 37.99
C GLU A 3 -4.61 39.66 36.85
N LEU A 4 -5.30 40.81 36.78
CA LEU A 4 -4.87 41.88 35.89
C LEU A 4 -3.46 42.26 36.26
N ASP A 5 -2.59 42.49 35.27
CA ASP A 5 -1.28 43.07 35.56
C ASP A 5 -1.50 44.52 36.01
N LEU A 6 -1.66 44.70 37.32
CA LEU A 6 -1.88 45.98 37.99
C LEU A 6 -0.72 46.97 37.74
N THR A 7 0.39 46.50 37.16
CA THR A 7 1.54 47.33 36.79
C THR A 7 1.37 48.03 35.45
N LYS A 8 0.41 47.62 34.60
CA LYS A 8 0.10 48.33 33.35
C LYS A 8 -0.85 49.50 33.61
N GLU A 9 -0.40 50.71 33.27
CA GLU A 9 -1.27 51.89 33.24
C GLU A 9 -2.18 51.85 32.01
N TYR A 10 -3.50 51.77 32.23
CA TYR A 10 -4.49 51.86 31.17
C TYR A 10 -4.87 53.31 30.94
N VAL A 11 -5.02 53.71 29.66
CA VAL A 11 -5.30 55.09 29.27
C VAL A 11 -6.70 55.19 28.69
N CYS A 12 -7.45 56.24 29.04
CA CYS A 12 -8.79 56.50 28.55
C CYS A 12 -8.79 56.94 27.09
N ASN A 13 -9.57 56.27 26.25
CA ASN A 13 -9.68 56.60 24.82
C ASN A 13 -10.32 57.97 24.56
N SER A 14 -11.12 58.50 25.50
CA SER A 14 -11.83 59.76 25.31
C SER A 14 -11.00 60.99 25.67
N CYS A 15 -10.09 60.88 26.64
CA CYS A 15 -9.37 62.05 27.18
C CYS A 15 -7.88 61.84 27.45
N GLY A 16 -7.35 60.62 27.24
CA GLY A 16 -5.94 60.32 27.47
C GLY A 16 -5.50 60.21 28.94
N ALA A 17 -6.43 60.32 29.89
CA ALA A 17 -6.11 60.20 31.31
C ALA A 17 -5.99 58.73 31.79
N PRO A 18 -5.22 58.44 32.85
CA PRO A 18 -5.11 57.09 33.39
C PRO A 18 -6.46 56.62 33.96
N LEU A 19 -6.79 55.37 33.69
CA LEU A 19 -7.98 54.69 34.18
C LEU A 19 -7.68 54.06 35.55
N LYS A 20 -8.62 54.21 36.50
CA LYS A 20 -8.56 53.51 37.79
C LYS A 20 -9.35 52.21 37.68
N VAL A 21 -8.72 51.13 38.10
CA VAL A 21 -9.29 49.78 38.25
C VAL A 21 -10.30 49.81 39.40
N ASP A 22 -11.57 49.54 39.11
CA ASP A 22 -12.60 49.23 40.11
C ASP A 22 -12.80 47.71 40.12
N GLU A 23 -12.29 47.05 41.17
CA GLU A 23 -12.31 45.60 41.31
C GLU A 23 -13.69 45.07 41.67
N GLU A 24 -14.49 45.84 42.42
CA GLU A 24 -15.82 45.45 42.86
C GLU A 24 -16.77 45.33 41.68
N HIS A 25 -16.67 46.26 40.74
CA HIS A 25 -17.57 46.35 39.59
C HIS A 25 -16.96 45.76 38.31
N GLN A 26 -15.68 45.36 38.32
CA GLN A 26 -14.95 44.92 37.12
C GLN A 26 -15.07 45.91 35.95
N VAL A 27 -14.97 47.21 36.26
CA VAL A 27 -14.87 48.31 35.28
C VAL A 27 -13.64 49.20 35.51
N LEU A 28 -13.11 49.76 34.44
CA LEU A 28 -12.05 50.76 34.47
C LEU A 28 -12.68 52.15 34.38
N ILE A 29 -12.52 52.96 35.40
CA ILE A 29 -13.17 54.27 35.52
C ILE A 29 -12.15 55.38 35.23
N CYS A 30 -12.46 56.26 34.27
CA CYS A 30 -11.68 57.46 34.05
C CYS A 30 -12.06 58.55 35.07
N LYS A 31 -11.13 58.95 35.93
CA LYS A 31 -11.38 60.01 36.92
C LYS A 31 -11.63 61.39 36.33
N TYR A 32 -11.20 61.64 35.09
CA TYR A 32 -11.28 62.96 34.48
C TYR A 32 -12.57 63.18 33.70
N CYS A 33 -12.95 62.24 32.82
CA CYS A 33 -14.17 62.37 32.02
C CYS A 33 -15.36 61.55 32.54
N GLY A 34 -15.16 60.71 33.56
CA GLY A 34 -16.21 59.86 34.15
C GLY A 34 -16.63 58.66 33.29
N VAL A 35 -16.05 58.48 32.11
CA VAL A 35 -16.33 57.32 31.25
C VAL A 35 -15.85 56.04 31.93
N THR A 36 -16.71 55.03 31.94
CA THR A 36 -16.39 53.68 32.38
C THR A 36 -16.15 52.79 31.17
N HIS A 37 -15.15 51.93 31.28
CA HIS A 37 -14.82 50.92 30.28
C HIS A 37 -14.89 49.54 30.92
N ASP A 38 -15.57 48.60 30.27
CA ASP A 38 -15.56 47.20 30.72
C ASP A 38 -14.13 46.63 30.69
N TYR A 39 -13.73 45.88 31.71
CA TYR A 39 -12.44 45.17 31.71
C TYR A 39 -12.26 44.29 30.49
N ALA A 40 -13.37 43.70 30.01
CA ALA A 40 -13.36 42.84 28.85
C ALA A 40 -12.89 43.56 27.57
N TYR A 41 -12.93 44.90 27.53
CA TYR A 41 -12.40 45.70 26.42
C TYR A 41 -10.87 45.60 26.33
N PHE A 42 -10.17 45.78 27.45
CA PHE A 42 -8.70 45.79 27.48
C PHE A 42 -8.08 44.39 27.40
N MET A 43 -8.85 43.36 27.74
CA MET A 43 -8.42 41.97 27.53
C MET A 43 -8.41 41.52 26.06
N GLN A 44 -8.79 42.34 25.07
CA GLN A 44 -8.85 41.89 23.67
C GLN A 44 -7.50 41.41 23.13
N ASN A 45 -6.43 42.18 23.34
CA ASN A 45 -5.09 41.79 22.89
C ASN A 45 -4.60 40.55 23.61
N ASP A 46 -4.90 40.44 24.91
CA ASP A 46 -4.58 39.25 25.71
C ASP A 46 -5.44 38.04 25.30
N SER A 47 -6.66 38.24 24.81
CA SER A 47 -7.58 37.17 24.42
C SER A 47 -7.06 36.38 23.22
N ILE A 48 -6.44 37.07 22.25
CA ILE A 48 -5.79 36.40 21.11
C ILE A 48 -4.65 35.52 21.62
N PHE A 49 -3.78 36.07 22.48
CA PHE A 49 -2.68 35.32 23.08
C PHE A 49 -3.19 34.11 23.90
N ILE A 50 -4.24 34.29 24.69
CA ILE A 50 -4.90 33.21 25.43
C ILE A 50 -5.41 32.13 24.47
N GLY A 51 -6.07 32.51 23.38
CA GLY A 51 -6.55 31.58 22.35
C GLY A 51 -5.42 30.74 21.75
N TYR A 52 -4.30 31.37 21.41
CA TYR A 52 -3.10 30.66 20.93
C TYR A 52 -2.43 29.81 22.01
N SER A 53 -2.46 30.23 23.28
CA SER A 53 -1.95 29.43 24.40
C SER A 53 -2.76 28.12 24.56
N PHE A 54 -4.08 28.17 24.34
CA PHE A 54 -4.91 26.96 24.30
C PHE A 54 -4.59 26.06 23.09
N LEU A 55 -4.27 26.64 21.92
CA LEU A 55 -3.80 25.84 20.78
C LEU A 55 -2.48 25.13 21.12
N GLU A 56 -1.51 25.83 21.70
CA GLU A 56 -0.23 25.23 22.12
C GLU A 56 -0.43 24.09 23.13
N ALA A 57 -1.38 24.24 24.05
CA ALA A 57 -1.80 23.22 25.02
C ALA A 57 -2.69 22.10 24.43
N ARG A 58 -2.96 22.10 23.10
CA ARG A 58 -3.87 21.17 22.40
C ARG A 58 -5.31 21.16 22.94
N ASN A 59 -5.73 22.23 23.62
CA ASN A 59 -7.10 22.39 24.08
C ASN A 59 -7.94 23.12 23.02
N PHE A 60 -8.22 22.42 21.92
CA PHE A 60 -8.91 22.99 20.75
C PHE A 60 -10.32 23.50 21.06
N THR A 61 -11.02 22.86 22.01
CA THR A 61 -12.37 23.29 22.43
C THR A 61 -12.32 24.67 23.11
N SER A 62 -11.38 24.87 24.03
CA SER A 62 -11.19 26.18 24.68
C SER A 62 -10.70 27.23 23.67
N ALA A 63 -9.75 26.88 22.81
CA ALA A 63 -9.29 27.77 21.75
C ALA A 63 -10.45 28.23 20.85
N THR A 64 -11.32 27.31 20.42
CA THR A 64 -12.51 27.61 19.61
C THR A 64 -13.45 28.59 20.32
N LYS A 65 -13.72 28.37 21.62
CA LYS A 65 -14.56 29.28 22.41
C LYS A 65 -13.93 30.68 22.49
N THR A 66 -12.64 30.77 22.78
CA THR A 66 -11.92 32.06 22.86
C THR A 66 -11.94 32.79 21.52
N PHE A 67 -11.58 32.14 20.41
CA PHE A 67 -11.61 32.79 19.10
C PHE A 67 -13.03 33.15 18.66
N SER A 68 -14.04 32.33 18.98
CA SER A 68 -15.44 32.67 18.69
C SER A 68 -15.91 33.92 19.45
N PHE A 69 -15.44 34.12 20.68
CA PHE A 69 -15.74 35.31 21.47
C PHE A 69 -15.12 36.57 20.85
N ILE A 70 -13.88 36.48 20.38
CA ILE A 70 -13.20 37.58 19.68
C ILE A 70 -13.96 37.91 18.39
N LEU A 71 -14.34 36.89 17.60
CA LEU A 71 -15.08 37.04 16.34
C LEU A 71 -16.52 37.54 16.51
N LYS A 72 -17.12 37.43 17.70
CA LYS A 72 -18.42 38.08 17.98
C LYS A 72 -18.31 39.60 18.00
N ARG A 73 -17.15 40.13 18.39
CA ARG A 73 -16.90 41.57 18.48
C ARG A 73 -16.32 42.12 17.19
N ASP A 74 -15.33 41.43 16.64
CA ASP A 74 -14.72 41.75 15.36
C ASP A 74 -14.77 40.52 14.43
N PRO A 75 -15.85 40.38 13.63
CA PRO A 75 -16.04 39.24 12.74
C PRO A 75 -14.94 39.09 11.68
N HIS A 76 -14.24 40.18 11.39
CA HIS A 76 -13.21 40.26 10.36
C HIS A 76 -11.80 40.17 10.95
N ASN A 77 -11.67 39.88 12.25
CA ASN A 77 -10.39 39.72 12.91
C ASN A 77 -9.62 38.54 12.30
N ALA A 78 -8.64 38.88 11.50
CA ALA A 78 -7.90 37.97 10.66
C ALA A 78 -7.17 36.89 11.51
N LEU A 79 -6.54 37.28 12.63
CA LEU A 79 -5.88 36.37 13.56
C LEU A 79 -6.85 35.41 14.26
N ALA A 80 -7.99 35.92 14.71
CA ALA A 80 -8.98 35.06 15.34
C ALA A 80 -9.58 34.06 14.35
N LEU A 81 -9.77 34.45 13.08
CA LEU A 81 -10.16 33.53 12.01
C LEU A 81 -9.10 32.44 11.77
N ARG A 82 -7.81 32.82 11.71
CA ARG A 82 -6.69 31.87 11.60
C ARG A 82 -6.62 30.91 12.79
N GLY A 83 -6.75 31.42 14.01
CA GLY A 83 -6.79 30.62 15.23
C GLY A 83 -7.99 29.67 15.28
N MET A 84 -9.17 30.15 14.87
CA MET A 84 -10.38 29.33 14.75
C MET A 84 -10.21 28.22 13.71
N LEU A 85 -9.58 28.52 12.57
CA LEU A 85 -9.25 27.52 11.57
C LEU A 85 -8.30 26.45 12.13
N PHE A 86 -7.22 26.85 12.82
CA PHE A 86 -6.28 25.91 13.43
C PHE A 86 -6.95 25.01 14.46
N ALA A 87 -7.85 25.57 15.27
CA ALA A 87 -8.65 24.79 16.23
C ALA A 87 -9.56 23.77 15.51
N ALA A 88 -10.22 24.16 14.42
CA ALA A 88 -11.06 23.27 13.62
C ALA A 88 -10.26 22.15 12.93
N LEU A 89 -9.04 22.46 12.49
CA LEU A 89 -8.11 21.50 11.88
C LEU A 89 -7.36 20.66 12.91
N LYS A 90 -7.49 20.97 14.21
CA LYS A 90 -6.75 20.34 15.32
C LYS A 90 -5.22 20.42 15.16
N ILE A 91 -4.72 21.55 14.66
CA ILE A 91 -3.28 21.83 14.52
C ILE A 91 -2.90 22.99 15.43
N ARG A 92 -1.67 23.00 15.95
CA ARG A 92 -1.18 24.10 16.78
C ARG A 92 -0.56 25.20 15.93
N ARG A 93 0.16 24.78 14.90
CA ARG A 93 0.93 25.63 14.00
C ARG A 93 0.78 25.11 12.57
N LEU A 94 0.92 26.02 11.60
CA LEU A 94 0.86 25.65 10.19
C LEU A 94 1.85 24.53 9.81
N ARG A 95 3.05 24.52 10.41
CA ARG A 95 4.08 23.47 10.15
C ARG A 95 3.63 22.05 10.54
N GLU A 96 2.58 21.91 11.33
CA GLU A 96 2.02 20.60 11.69
C GLU A 96 0.99 20.09 10.68
N LEU A 97 0.62 20.93 9.70
CA LEU A 97 -0.27 20.52 8.62
C LEU A 97 0.49 19.58 7.67
N ASP A 98 0.34 18.28 7.89
CA ASP A 98 0.81 17.27 6.95
C ASP A 98 -0.13 17.22 5.75
N VAL A 99 0.24 17.94 4.69
CA VAL A 99 -0.53 18.08 3.45
C VAL A 99 -0.82 16.73 2.78
N THR A 100 0.02 15.72 3.02
CA THR A 100 -0.15 14.37 2.43
C THR A 100 -1.15 13.51 3.20
N ARG A 101 -1.43 13.83 4.47
CA ARG A 101 -2.29 13.07 5.38
C ARG A 101 -3.55 13.81 5.79
N VAL A 102 -3.87 14.93 5.14
CA VAL A 102 -5.06 15.72 5.46
C VAL A 102 -6.31 14.88 5.22
N GLU A 103 -7.06 14.59 6.28
CA GLU A 103 -8.38 13.97 6.19
C GLU A 103 -9.44 15.00 5.81
N THR A 104 -10.13 14.74 4.70
CA THR A 104 -11.25 15.51 4.18
C THR A 104 -12.49 15.21 5.03
N ASP A 105 -12.71 16.01 6.06
CA ASP A 105 -13.93 15.98 6.85
C ASP A 105 -14.84 17.13 6.39
N PRO A 106 -16.12 16.88 6.04
CA PRO A 106 -17.05 17.94 5.67
C PRO A 106 -17.15 19.07 6.72
N ASN A 107 -16.92 18.78 8.00
CA ASN A 107 -16.89 19.79 9.05
C ASN A 107 -15.67 20.73 8.93
N LYS A 108 -14.50 20.19 8.57
CA LYS A 108 -13.28 20.99 8.34
C LYS A 108 -13.45 21.90 7.12
N LEU A 109 -13.99 21.37 6.02
CA LEU A 109 -14.32 22.16 4.83
C LEU A 109 -15.33 23.27 5.13
N ARG A 110 -16.35 22.98 5.95
CA ARG A 110 -17.32 23.99 6.40
C ARG A 110 -16.64 25.09 7.20
N ALA A 111 -15.72 24.75 8.10
CA ALA A 111 -14.96 25.73 8.87
C ALA A 111 -14.08 26.62 7.98
N ILE A 112 -13.39 26.04 6.98
CA ILE A 112 -12.59 26.79 5.99
C ILE A 112 -13.48 27.78 5.23
N ARG A 113 -14.62 27.32 4.67
CA ARG A 113 -15.56 28.19 3.94
C ARG A 113 -16.12 29.32 4.82
N GLN A 114 -16.40 29.05 6.09
CA GLN A 114 -16.83 30.09 7.03
C GLN A 114 -15.74 31.13 7.28
N CYS A 115 -14.47 30.71 7.37
CA CYS A 115 -13.34 31.64 7.50
C CYS A 115 -13.19 32.49 6.24
N ILE A 116 -13.26 31.90 5.04
CA ILE A 116 -13.22 32.62 3.75
C ILE A 116 -14.33 33.67 3.66
N LYS A 117 -15.57 33.29 4.04
CA LYS A 117 -16.72 34.20 4.00
C LYS A 117 -16.56 35.40 4.94
N ARG A 118 -15.91 35.21 6.10
CA ARG A 118 -15.71 36.26 7.11
C ARG A 118 -14.43 37.06 6.92
N ALA A 119 -13.46 36.55 6.17
CA ALA A 119 -12.19 37.23 5.93
C ALA A 119 -12.35 38.51 5.10
N GLN A 120 -11.52 39.51 5.39
CA GLN A 120 -11.37 40.69 4.52
C GLN A 120 -10.77 40.28 3.18
N GLU A 121 -11.00 41.07 2.12
CA GLU A 121 -10.55 40.75 0.76
C GLU A 121 -9.04 40.46 0.69
N LYS A 122 -8.24 41.25 1.41
CA LYS A 122 -6.78 41.09 1.52
C LYS A 122 -6.35 39.74 2.12
N ASP A 123 -7.17 39.12 2.96
CA ASP A 123 -6.85 37.91 3.71
C ASP A 123 -7.49 36.66 3.10
N LYS A 124 -8.47 36.80 2.18
CA LYS A 124 -9.14 35.67 1.52
C LYS A 124 -8.15 34.75 0.79
N GLY A 125 -7.11 35.31 0.18
CA GLY A 125 -6.07 34.54 -0.51
C GLY A 125 -5.36 33.52 0.40
N TYR A 126 -5.19 33.84 1.68
CA TYR A 126 -4.63 32.92 2.68
C TYR A 126 -5.57 31.73 2.94
N PHE A 127 -6.84 32.01 3.21
CA PHE A 127 -7.83 30.96 3.52
C PHE A 127 -8.21 30.11 2.30
N ASN A 128 -8.22 30.70 1.09
CA ASN A 128 -8.42 29.96 -0.15
C ASN A 128 -7.31 28.92 -0.40
N SER A 129 -6.08 29.21 0.02
CA SER A 129 -4.96 28.26 -0.11
C SER A 129 -5.20 27.00 0.72
N PHE A 130 -5.83 27.11 1.91
CA PHE A 130 -6.28 25.94 2.67
C PHE A 130 -7.38 25.17 1.95
N GLN A 131 -8.33 25.86 1.32
CA GLN A 131 -9.38 25.18 0.55
C GLN A 131 -8.78 24.37 -0.61
N GLU A 132 -7.88 24.99 -1.39
CA GLU A 132 -7.20 24.34 -2.51
C GLU A 132 -6.39 23.11 -2.06
N ILE A 133 -5.67 23.21 -0.92
CA ILE A 133 -4.99 22.07 -0.31
C ILE A 133 -5.96 20.91 -0.05
N PHE A 134 -7.11 21.18 0.58
CA PHE A 134 -8.06 20.11 0.91
C PHE A 134 -8.70 19.49 -0.33
N GLU A 135 -9.01 20.29 -1.36
CA GLU A 135 -9.56 19.80 -2.62
C GLU A 135 -8.56 18.92 -3.39
N ILE A 136 -7.29 19.34 -3.46
CA ILE A 136 -6.23 18.55 -4.10
C ILE A 136 -5.96 17.26 -3.29
N SER A 137 -5.87 17.35 -1.95
CA SER A 137 -5.66 16.17 -1.10
C SER A 137 -6.79 15.14 -1.25
N ASP A 138 -8.04 15.58 -1.44
CA ASP A 138 -9.18 14.69 -1.70
C ASP A 138 -9.03 13.99 -3.05
N ARG A 139 -8.74 14.77 -4.11
CA ARG A 139 -8.52 14.24 -5.45
C ARG A 139 -7.37 13.23 -5.52
N LEU A 140 -6.27 13.48 -4.80
CA LEU A 140 -5.14 12.55 -4.71
C LEU A 140 -5.52 11.22 -4.06
N LYS A 141 -6.43 11.21 -3.07
CA LYS A 141 -6.94 9.96 -2.48
C LYS A 141 -7.78 9.18 -3.47
N ASP A 142 -8.67 9.86 -4.19
CA ASP A 142 -9.50 9.24 -5.22
C ASP A 142 -8.64 8.60 -6.31
N LEU A 143 -7.62 9.33 -6.81
CA LEU A 143 -6.67 8.80 -7.80
C LEU A 143 -5.91 7.58 -7.25
N LYS A 144 -5.49 7.62 -5.98
CA LYS A 144 -4.81 6.49 -5.34
C LYS A 144 -5.71 5.24 -5.24
N ILE A 145 -6.99 5.42 -4.92
CA ILE A 145 -7.98 4.34 -4.90
C ILE A 145 -8.20 3.82 -6.33
N MET A 146 -8.42 4.69 -7.31
CA MET A 146 -8.59 4.31 -8.72
C MET A 146 -7.39 3.53 -9.26
N ILE A 147 -6.16 3.96 -8.95
CA ILE A 147 -4.93 3.24 -9.34
C ILE A 147 -4.87 1.87 -8.66
N SER A 148 -5.23 1.78 -7.37
CA SER A 148 -5.26 0.52 -6.64
C SER A 148 -6.29 -0.45 -7.24
N ASP A 149 -7.50 0.03 -7.52
CA ASP A 149 -8.57 -0.77 -8.13
C ASP A 149 -8.19 -1.24 -9.53
N LEU A 150 -7.59 -0.36 -10.35
CA LEU A 150 -7.08 -0.75 -11.67
C LEU A 150 -5.94 -1.76 -11.55
N ARG A 151 -5.07 -1.67 -10.55
CA ARG A 151 -4.02 -2.69 -10.30
C ARG A 151 -4.59 -4.04 -9.85
N GLN A 152 -5.70 -4.04 -9.10
CA GLN A 152 -6.40 -5.27 -8.75
C GLN A 152 -7.11 -5.89 -9.96
N ARG A 153 -7.65 -5.04 -10.86
CA ARG A 153 -8.25 -5.46 -12.14
C ARG A 153 -7.24 -5.80 -13.22
N ASP A 154 -6.01 -5.31 -13.09
CA ASP A 154 -4.83 -5.79 -13.81
C ASP A 154 -4.46 -7.18 -13.24
N THR A 155 -5.45 -8.08 -13.16
CA THR A 155 -5.19 -9.49 -13.29
C THR A 155 -4.63 -9.62 -14.68
N THR A 156 -3.30 -9.62 -14.79
CA THR A 156 -2.61 -10.25 -15.89
C THR A 156 -3.16 -11.67 -16.01
N HIS A 157 -4.25 -11.85 -16.74
CA HIS A 157 -4.80 -13.15 -17.01
C HIS A 157 -3.75 -13.80 -17.91
N MET A 158 -3.15 -14.87 -17.40
CA MET A 158 -2.45 -15.80 -18.27
C MET A 158 -3.53 -16.46 -19.12
N GLU A 159 -3.88 -15.83 -20.24
CA GLU A 159 -4.62 -16.50 -21.28
C GLU A 159 -3.70 -17.58 -21.84
N TYR A 160 -4.02 -18.82 -21.49
CA TYR A 160 -3.44 -19.98 -22.15
C TYR A 160 -4.07 -20.07 -23.53
N THR A 161 -3.52 -19.34 -24.49
CA THR A 161 -3.79 -19.64 -25.89
C THR A 161 -3.14 -20.99 -26.19
N TYR A 162 -3.96 -22.04 -26.33
CA TYR A 162 -3.51 -23.32 -26.87
C TYR A 162 -3.19 -23.13 -28.35
N GLY A 163 -2.01 -22.59 -28.64
CA GLY A 163 -1.48 -22.59 -29.99
C GLY A 163 -1.16 -24.04 -30.37
N THR A 164 -2.07 -24.72 -31.06
CA THR A 164 -1.70 -25.87 -31.90
C THR A 164 -0.86 -25.34 -33.06
N LYS A 165 0.39 -24.94 -32.78
CA LYS A 165 1.39 -24.81 -33.84
C LYS A 165 1.53 -26.21 -34.45
N GLU A 166 1.17 -26.35 -35.72
CA GLU A 166 1.27 -27.63 -36.44
C GLU A 166 2.68 -28.22 -36.43
N GLU A 167 3.70 -27.38 -36.24
CA GLU A 167 5.09 -27.83 -36.07
C GLU A 167 5.33 -28.66 -34.81
N ASN A 168 4.46 -28.57 -33.78
CA ASN A 168 4.54 -29.43 -32.60
C ASN A 168 3.78 -30.77 -32.75
N LYS A 169 3.12 -31.02 -33.90
CA LYS A 169 2.59 -32.37 -34.21
C LYS A 169 3.74 -33.37 -34.47
N LEU A 170 4.95 -32.89 -34.78
CA LEU A 170 6.10 -33.73 -35.17
C LEU A 170 6.86 -34.42 -34.01
N VAL A 171 6.56 -34.11 -32.74
CA VAL A 171 7.16 -34.82 -31.57
C VAL A 171 6.13 -35.70 -30.84
N MET A 172 5.07 -36.10 -31.53
CA MET A 172 4.12 -37.10 -31.06
C MET A 172 4.31 -38.44 -31.78
N PHE A 173 5.55 -38.89 -31.92
CA PHE A 173 5.76 -40.31 -32.14
C PHE A 173 5.39 -41.03 -30.83
N GLU A 174 4.31 -41.80 -30.86
CA GLU A 174 4.16 -42.94 -29.96
C GLU A 174 5.37 -43.84 -30.20
N GLU A 175 6.42 -43.65 -29.39
CA GLU A 175 7.50 -44.63 -29.32
C GLU A 175 6.86 -45.97 -29.01
N LYS A 176 6.88 -46.86 -30.00
CA LYS A 176 6.34 -48.20 -29.82
C LYS A 176 7.19 -48.86 -28.74
N PHE A 177 6.58 -49.67 -27.88
CA PHE A 177 7.29 -50.40 -26.82
C PHE A 177 8.60 -51.10 -27.29
N PRO A 178 8.68 -51.67 -28.51
CA PRO A 178 9.93 -52.22 -29.05
C PRO A 178 11.09 -51.23 -29.13
N ASP A 179 10.83 -49.95 -29.41
CA ASP A 179 11.88 -48.94 -29.52
C ASP A 179 12.45 -48.58 -28.14
N THR A 180 11.60 -48.58 -27.11
CA THR A 180 12.04 -48.41 -25.72
C THR A 180 12.90 -49.58 -25.26
N LEU A 181 12.50 -50.82 -25.59
CA LEU A 181 13.30 -52.00 -25.31
C LEU A 181 14.64 -51.92 -26.04
N ARG A 182 14.64 -51.59 -27.33
CA ARG A 182 15.87 -51.45 -28.11
C ARG A 182 16.82 -50.45 -27.48
N TRP A 183 16.34 -49.30 -27.01
CA TRP A 183 17.19 -48.32 -26.32
C TRP A 183 17.66 -48.79 -24.94
N LEU A 184 16.84 -49.56 -24.22
CA LEU A 184 17.20 -50.07 -22.89
C LEU A 184 18.31 -51.13 -22.99
N PHE A 185 18.21 -52.02 -23.98
CA PHE A 185 19.14 -53.13 -24.18
C PHE A 185 20.34 -52.77 -25.04
N PHE A 186 20.19 -51.82 -25.97
CA PHE A 186 21.24 -51.43 -26.91
C PHE A 186 21.49 -49.92 -26.86
N SER A 187 22.76 -49.57 -26.81
CA SER A 187 23.26 -48.22 -27.04
C SER A 187 22.93 -47.76 -28.46
N VAL A 188 22.99 -46.44 -28.69
CA VAL A 188 22.79 -45.80 -30.00
C VAL A 188 23.67 -46.43 -31.09
N ASN A 189 24.86 -46.91 -30.72
CA ASN A 189 25.81 -47.56 -31.64
C ASN A 189 25.53 -49.07 -31.85
N GLY A 190 24.37 -49.58 -31.42
CA GLY A 190 24.00 -51.00 -31.52
C GLY A 190 24.71 -51.95 -30.54
N LYS A 191 25.61 -51.44 -29.69
CA LYS A 191 26.28 -52.23 -28.64
C LYS A 191 25.36 -52.47 -27.45
N LEU A 192 25.43 -53.62 -26.77
CA LEU A 192 24.65 -53.84 -25.55
C LEU A 192 24.95 -52.77 -24.49
N SER A 193 23.90 -52.19 -23.93
CA SER A 193 23.98 -51.28 -22.80
C SER A 193 24.49 -52.04 -21.55
N ILE A 194 24.94 -51.31 -20.53
CA ILE A 194 25.34 -51.94 -19.25
C ILE A 194 24.19 -52.78 -18.68
N PHE A 195 22.96 -52.28 -18.76
CA PHE A 195 21.77 -53.01 -18.34
C PHE A 195 21.55 -54.27 -19.18
N GLY A 196 21.64 -54.15 -20.51
CA GLY A 196 21.50 -55.29 -21.40
C GLY A 196 22.54 -56.37 -21.13
N LYS A 197 23.80 -55.98 -20.87
CA LYS A 197 24.87 -56.91 -20.50
C LYS A 197 24.57 -57.64 -19.20
N LEU A 198 24.03 -56.93 -18.20
CA LEU A 198 23.69 -57.50 -16.90
C LEU A 198 22.53 -58.49 -17.02
N VAL A 199 21.47 -58.13 -17.77
CA VAL A 199 20.35 -59.05 -18.04
C VAL A 199 20.83 -60.28 -18.82
N ALA A 200 21.62 -60.10 -19.87
CA ALA A 200 22.18 -61.21 -20.63
C ALA A 200 23.05 -62.13 -19.75
N PHE A 201 23.85 -61.57 -18.84
CA PHE A 201 24.65 -62.35 -17.89
C PHE A 201 23.76 -63.15 -16.94
N VAL A 202 22.72 -62.53 -16.38
CA VAL A 202 21.73 -63.21 -15.53
C VAL A 202 21.03 -64.34 -16.28
N ASP A 203 20.59 -64.11 -17.51
CA ASP A 203 19.92 -65.12 -18.33
C ASP A 203 20.86 -66.30 -18.63
N ILE A 204 22.14 -66.05 -18.90
CA ILE A 204 23.16 -67.10 -19.09
C ILE A 204 23.35 -67.91 -17.81
N VAL A 205 23.54 -67.25 -16.66
CA VAL A 205 23.73 -67.94 -15.37
C VAL A 205 22.50 -68.77 -15.00
N CYS A 206 21.29 -68.22 -15.19
CA CYS A 206 20.04 -68.94 -14.97
C CYS A 206 19.88 -70.11 -15.95
N GLY A 207 20.20 -69.92 -17.23
CA GLY A 207 20.16 -70.98 -18.25
C GLY A 207 21.13 -72.11 -17.92
N CYS A 208 22.37 -71.80 -17.53
CA CYS A 208 23.36 -72.78 -17.09
C CYS A 208 22.91 -73.51 -15.82
N GLY A 209 22.34 -72.79 -14.84
CA GLY A 209 21.79 -73.40 -13.63
C GLY A 209 20.63 -74.34 -13.92
N LEU A 210 19.75 -73.97 -14.85
CA LEU A 210 18.61 -74.79 -15.27
C LEU A 210 19.08 -76.04 -16.02
N LEU A 211 20.04 -75.90 -16.93
CA LEU A 211 20.67 -77.04 -17.61
C LEU A 211 21.35 -77.97 -16.59
N TRP A 212 22.09 -77.41 -15.63
CA TRP A 212 22.73 -78.21 -14.59
C TRP A 212 21.72 -78.98 -13.74
N LEU A 213 20.61 -78.34 -13.36
CA LEU A 213 19.49 -79.00 -12.66
C LEU A 213 18.84 -80.11 -13.49
N LEU A 214 18.71 -79.93 -14.81
CA LEU A 214 18.19 -80.96 -15.70
C LEU A 214 19.14 -82.14 -15.84
N PHE A 215 20.46 -81.91 -15.82
CA PHE A 215 21.47 -82.96 -15.93
C PHE A 215 21.68 -83.72 -14.62
N ASP A 216 21.60 -83.05 -13.48
CA ASP A 216 21.83 -83.66 -12.16
C ASP A 216 20.54 -84.17 -11.49
N SER A 217 19.38 -84.06 -12.16
CA SER A 217 18.08 -84.43 -11.58
C SER A 217 17.97 -85.90 -11.16
N SER A 218 18.87 -86.78 -11.59
CA SER A 218 18.87 -88.20 -11.21
C SER A 218 19.37 -88.45 -9.78
N ASN A 219 20.10 -87.50 -9.17
CA ASN A 219 20.77 -87.69 -7.87
C ASN A 219 20.13 -86.92 -6.71
N TRP A 220 19.07 -86.14 -6.95
CA TRP A 220 18.52 -85.23 -5.94
C TRP A 220 17.32 -85.85 -5.23
N GLY A 221 17.50 -86.17 -3.95
CA GLY A 221 16.41 -86.57 -3.05
C GLY A 221 15.32 -85.50 -2.96
N THR A 222 14.07 -85.95 -2.84
CA THR A 222 12.82 -85.17 -3.01
C THR A 222 12.69 -83.92 -2.13
N GLU A 223 13.50 -83.76 -1.09
CA GLU A 223 13.35 -82.67 -0.11
C GLU A 223 14.02 -81.35 -0.53
N LYS A 224 14.99 -81.35 -1.45
CA LYS A 224 15.72 -80.12 -1.85
C LYS A 224 15.21 -79.45 -3.15
N MET A 225 14.25 -80.07 -3.85
CA MET A 225 13.70 -79.54 -5.12
C MET A 225 12.78 -78.32 -4.95
N GLY A 226 12.30 -78.04 -3.73
CA GLY A 226 11.26 -77.04 -3.53
C GLY A 226 11.67 -75.59 -3.79
N ALA A 227 12.92 -75.20 -3.53
CA ALA A 227 13.31 -73.77 -3.54
C ALA A 227 13.82 -73.24 -4.88
N CYS A 228 14.39 -74.10 -5.72
CA CYS A 228 15.08 -73.67 -6.94
C CYS A 228 14.15 -73.13 -8.05
N PRO A 229 12.99 -73.76 -8.33
CA PRO A 229 12.06 -73.26 -9.35
C PRO A 229 11.52 -71.87 -9.01
N TRP A 230 11.32 -71.57 -7.73
CA TRP A 230 10.84 -70.25 -7.29
C TRP A 230 11.86 -69.15 -7.51
N LEU A 231 13.16 -69.40 -7.30
CA LEU A 231 14.21 -68.42 -7.57
C LEU A 231 14.30 -68.10 -9.07
N LEU A 232 14.21 -69.11 -9.93
CA LEU A 232 14.18 -68.93 -11.39
C LEU A 232 12.94 -68.16 -11.83
N ALA A 233 11.76 -68.47 -11.27
CA ALA A 233 10.53 -67.75 -11.55
C ALA A 233 10.62 -66.27 -11.11
N ILE A 234 11.15 -65.99 -9.93
CA ILE A 234 11.35 -64.61 -9.45
C ILE A 234 12.31 -63.85 -10.37
N MET A 235 13.40 -64.47 -10.81
CA MET A 235 14.36 -63.83 -11.70
C MET A 235 13.76 -63.51 -13.09
N PHE A 236 12.97 -64.43 -13.65
CA PHE A 236 12.27 -64.21 -14.91
C PHE A 236 11.21 -63.11 -14.81
N VAL A 237 10.50 -63.08 -13.67
CA VAL A 237 9.54 -62.03 -13.36
C VAL A 237 10.24 -60.67 -13.25
N LEU A 238 11.41 -60.60 -12.60
CA LEU A 238 12.17 -59.36 -12.48
C LEU A 238 12.71 -58.87 -13.83
N SER A 239 13.26 -59.75 -14.67
CA SER A 239 13.79 -59.37 -15.98
C SER A 239 12.71 -58.86 -16.94
N TYR A 240 11.48 -59.37 -16.82
CA TYR A 240 10.35 -58.95 -17.67
C TYR A 240 9.53 -57.78 -17.10
N LEU A 241 9.31 -57.74 -15.78
CA LEU A 241 8.50 -56.67 -15.16
C LEU A 241 9.25 -55.35 -15.05
N ILE A 242 10.56 -55.35 -14.77
CA ILE A 242 11.32 -54.11 -14.59
C ILE A 242 11.24 -53.20 -15.84
N PRO A 243 11.46 -53.69 -17.08
CA PRO A 243 11.30 -52.88 -18.29
C PRO A 243 9.89 -52.30 -18.47
N ARG A 244 8.85 -53.09 -18.15
CA ARG A 244 7.45 -52.62 -18.20
C ARG A 244 7.16 -51.52 -17.18
N ILE A 245 7.67 -51.66 -15.96
CA ILE A 245 7.53 -50.65 -14.90
C ILE A 245 8.25 -49.36 -15.29
N ILE A 246 9.48 -49.46 -15.81
CA ILE A 246 10.25 -48.28 -16.29
C ILE A 246 9.49 -47.57 -17.42
N TRP A 247 8.92 -48.32 -18.36
CA TRP A 247 8.12 -47.76 -19.45
C TRP A 247 6.88 -47.02 -18.93
N LEU A 248 6.15 -47.60 -17.97
CA LEU A 248 5.00 -46.96 -17.33
C LEU A 248 5.37 -45.68 -16.59
N ILE A 249 6.43 -45.69 -15.78
CA ILE A 249 6.90 -44.51 -15.04
C ILE A 249 7.32 -43.39 -16.00
N ARG A 250 8.04 -43.73 -17.08
CA ARG A 250 8.42 -42.75 -18.12
C ARG A 250 7.20 -42.21 -18.85
N GLY A 251 6.21 -43.04 -19.14
CA GLY A 251 4.93 -42.62 -19.73
C GLY A 251 4.19 -41.61 -18.85
N ILE A 252 4.13 -41.84 -17.53
CA ILE A 252 3.51 -40.92 -16.56
C ILE A 252 4.30 -39.60 -16.51
N LYS A 253 5.63 -39.66 -16.41
CA LYS A 253 6.48 -38.46 -16.37
C LYS A 253 6.37 -37.64 -17.65
N ARG A 254 6.30 -38.28 -18.82
CA ARG A 254 6.04 -37.61 -20.12
C ARG A 254 4.66 -36.99 -20.17
N ARG A 255 3.60 -37.64 -19.68
CA ARG A 255 2.24 -37.03 -19.59
C ARG A 255 2.25 -35.79 -18.70
N SER A 256 2.99 -35.81 -17.60
CA SER A 256 3.16 -34.65 -16.72
C SER A 256 3.92 -33.51 -17.43
N ILE A 257 5.00 -33.81 -18.14
CA ILE A 257 5.74 -32.82 -18.94
C ILE A 257 4.89 -32.27 -20.10
N LYS A 258 4.09 -33.10 -20.80
CA LYS A 258 3.14 -32.66 -21.84
C LYS A 258 2.12 -31.66 -21.28
N ARG A 259 1.58 -31.90 -20.08
CA ARG A 259 0.70 -30.93 -19.39
C ARG A 259 1.41 -29.61 -19.02
N LYS A 260 2.74 -29.62 -18.88
CA LYS A 260 3.55 -28.42 -18.59
C LYS A 260 3.94 -27.66 -19.86
N ILE A 261 4.25 -28.34 -20.96
CA ILE A 261 4.67 -27.73 -22.24
C ILE A 261 3.48 -27.11 -23.00
N LEU A 262 2.27 -27.66 -22.88
CA LEU A 262 1.04 -27.08 -23.45
C LEU A 262 0.53 -25.82 -22.72
N LYS A 263 1.29 -25.32 -21.73
CA LYS A 263 1.01 -24.07 -21.02
C LYS A 263 2.05 -23.01 -21.40
N SER A 264 2.16 -22.66 -22.68
CA SER A 264 2.75 -21.37 -23.03
C SER A 264 1.75 -20.30 -22.65
N ALA A 265 1.86 -19.78 -21.43
CA ALA A 265 1.07 -18.64 -21.01
C ALA A 265 1.50 -17.43 -21.85
N ARG A 266 0.58 -16.91 -22.65
CA ARG A 266 0.77 -15.58 -23.23
C ARG A 266 0.22 -14.61 -22.19
N LEU A 267 1.09 -13.73 -21.69
CA LEU A 267 0.63 -12.59 -20.91
C LEU A 267 -0.14 -11.70 -21.88
N VAL A 268 -1.47 -11.76 -21.85
CA VAL A 268 -2.29 -10.81 -22.60
C VAL A 268 -2.40 -9.58 -21.72
N GLU A 269 -1.52 -8.62 -21.99
CA GLU A 269 -1.52 -7.35 -21.30
C GLU A 269 -2.73 -6.54 -21.75
N ASP A 270 -3.57 -6.14 -20.80
CA ASP A 270 -4.62 -5.16 -21.05
C ASP A 270 -3.98 -3.78 -21.21
N LYS A 271 -3.67 -3.43 -22.47
CA LYS A 271 -3.05 -2.14 -22.83
C LYS A 271 -3.91 -0.95 -22.40
N ASP A 272 -5.23 -1.12 -22.32
CA ASP A 272 -6.16 -0.07 -21.96
C ASP A 272 -6.14 0.20 -20.45
N VAL A 273 -6.01 -0.84 -19.62
CA VAL A 273 -5.83 -0.69 -18.17
C VAL A 273 -4.49 -0.03 -17.87
N ARG A 274 -3.41 -0.44 -18.53
CA ARG A 274 -2.08 0.15 -18.32
C ARG A 274 -1.99 1.60 -18.76
N SER A 275 -2.60 1.97 -19.89
CA SER A 275 -2.64 3.36 -20.35
C SER A 275 -3.42 4.25 -19.37
N LYS A 276 -4.54 3.76 -18.82
CA LYS A 276 -5.30 4.47 -17.76
C LYS A 276 -4.50 4.61 -16.47
N ILE A 277 -3.79 3.57 -16.05
CA ILE A 277 -2.90 3.66 -14.88
C ILE A 277 -1.81 4.70 -15.10
N ALA A 278 -1.20 4.76 -16.30
CA ALA A 278 -0.19 5.75 -16.63
C ALA A 278 -0.76 7.18 -16.58
N MET A 279 -1.93 7.40 -17.19
CA MET A 279 -2.64 8.69 -17.18
C MET A 279 -2.96 9.15 -15.75
N PHE A 280 -3.49 8.26 -14.89
CA PHE A 280 -3.79 8.63 -13.50
C PHE A 280 -2.53 8.87 -12.65
N ARG A 281 -1.40 8.23 -12.96
CA ARG A 281 -0.13 8.53 -12.29
C ARG A 281 0.40 9.91 -12.68
N GLU A 282 0.32 10.26 -13.96
CA GLU A 282 0.72 11.60 -14.43
C GLU A 282 -0.14 12.69 -13.77
N GLU A 283 -1.47 12.50 -13.70
CA GLU A 283 -2.37 13.42 -12.97
C GLU A 283 -2.02 13.49 -11.47
N PHE A 284 -1.72 12.34 -10.85
CA PHE A 284 -1.33 12.29 -9.44
C PHE A 284 -0.02 13.06 -9.18
N ASP A 285 0.98 12.88 -10.04
CA ASP A 285 2.28 13.55 -9.90
C ASP A 285 2.12 15.07 -10.07
N LEU A 286 1.36 15.51 -11.09
CA LEU A 286 1.04 16.93 -11.32
C LEU A 286 0.36 17.58 -10.11
N LEU A 287 -0.67 16.92 -9.56
CA LEU A 287 -1.39 17.40 -8.38
C LEU A 287 -0.50 17.37 -7.12
N SER A 288 0.38 16.38 -7.00
CA SER A 288 1.33 16.30 -5.88
C SER A 288 2.33 17.45 -5.90
N ASP A 289 2.81 17.85 -7.08
CA ASP A 289 3.73 18.98 -7.22
C ASP A 289 3.01 20.31 -6.98
N ARG A 290 1.81 20.49 -7.52
CA ARG A 290 0.93 21.63 -7.22
C ARG A 290 0.69 21.79 -5.71
N LEU A 291 0.47 20.69 -5.01
CA LEU A 291 0.27 20.68 -3.56
C LEU A 291 1.51 21.18 -2.80
N LYS A 292 2.72 20.85 -3.27
CA LYS A 292 3.97 21.35 -2.69
C LYS A 292 4.12 22.85 -2.92
N GLU A 293 3.81 23.35 -4.12
CA GLU A 293 3.84 24.78 -4.43
C GLU A 293 2.93 25.59 -3.52
N ILE A 294 1.67 25.15 -3.35
CA ILE A 294 0.70 25.83 -2.46
C ILE A 294 1.17 25.80 -1.01
N SER A 295 1.79 24.70 -0.56
CA SER A 295 2.35 24.60 0.78
C SER A 295 3.48 25.63 1.02
N ILE A 296 4.34 25.84 0.02
CA ILE A 296 5.41 26.85 0.09
C ILE A 296 4.81 28.26 0.15
N ASP A 297 3.87 28.57 -0.75
CA ASP A 297 3.18 29.86 -0.80
C ASP A 297 2.40 30.15 0.50
N LEU A 298 1.71 29.14 1.05
CA LEU A 298 1.00 29.26 2.32
C LEU A 298 1.93 29.55 3.50
N ASN A 299 3.11 28.94 3.53
CA ASN A 299 4.14 29.25 4.53
C ASN A 299 4.65 30.69 4.39
N ALA A 300 4.84 31.20 3.16
CA ALA A 300 5.23 32.58 2.92
C ALA A 300 4.16 33.56 3.41
N LYS A 301 2.88 33.30 3.07
CA LYS A 301 1.74 34.08 3.54
C LYS A 301 1.60 34.06 5.07
N ASP A 302 1.86 32.92 5.73
CA ASP A 302 1.82 32.82 7.20
C ASP A 302 2.91 33.65 7.89
N LEU A 303 4.08 33.78 7.26
CA LEU A 303 5.16 34.64 7.75
C LEU A 303 4.81 36.12 7.61
N ASP A 304 4.30 36.54 6.46
CA ASP A 304 3.79 37.91 6.26
C ASP A 304 2.68 38.25 7.27
N TYR A 305 1.79 37.29 7.54
CA TYR A 305 0.74 37.45 8.54
C TYR A 305 1.27 37.70 9.94
N LYS A 306 2.38 37.05 10.32
CA LYS A 306 3.03 37.27 11.62
C LYS A 306 3.79 38.59 11.65
N ALA A 307 4.41 38.98 10.54
CA ALA A 307 5.16 40.24 10.44
C ALA A 307 4.25 41.46 10.64
N ARG A 308 3.04 41.44 10.07
CA ARG A 308 2.03 42.50 10.25
C ARG A 308 1.54 42.68 11.70
N GLN A 309 1.91 41.79 12.62
CA GLN A 309 1.49 41.79 14.01
C GLN A 309 2.62 42.18 14.99
N GLY A 310 3.85 42.35 14.48
CA GLY A 310 5.03 42.69 15.28
C GLY A 310 5.32 44.19 15.40
N ASN A 311 4.43 45.05 14.90
CA ASN A 311 4.48 46.51 15.01
C ASN A 311 3.22 47.01 15.73
#